data_AF-A0A416SW07-F1
#
_entry.id   AF-A0A416SW07-F1
#
_cell.length_a   1.000
_cell.length_b   1.000
_cell.length_c   1.000
_cell.angle_alpha   90.00
_cell.angle_beta   90.00
_cell.angle_gamma   90.00
#
_symmetry.space_group_name_H-M   'P 1'
#
loop_
_entity.id
_entity.type
_entity.pdbx_description
1 polymer ?
#
loop_
_entity_poly.entity_id
_entity_poly.type
_entity_poly.pdbx_seq_one_letter_code
_entity_poly.pdbx_strand_id
1 'polypeptide(L)' 'MSQETKIKIGKVANIIATIIFVVFIVVVFAGIPMTTTQFIVLMAVLFILFTICTIVAHIMLKDYNPE' A
#
# COMPACT_ATOMS: atom_id res chain seq x y z
N MET A 1 -0.80 -6.21 -22.22
CA MET A 1 -0.72 -4.90 -21.52
C MET A 1 0.47 -4.15 -22.08
N SER A 2 0.32 -2.89 -22.50
CA SER A 2 1.47 -2.09 -22.97
C SER A 2 2.39 -1.75 -21.80
N GLN A 3 3.68 -1.48 -22.07
CA GLN A 3 4.63 -1.05 -21.03
C GLN A 3 4.16 0.23 -20.31
N GLU A 4 3.59 1.18 -21.05
CA GLU A 4 3.10 2.43 -20.48
C GLU A 4 1.96 2.19 -19.47
N THR A 5 1.02 1.29 -19.80
CA THR A 5 -0.07 0.91 -18.87
C THR A 5 0.49 0.16 -17.66
N LYS A 6 1.47 -0.73 -17.86
CA LYS A 6 2.17 -1.44 -16.78
C LYS A 6 2.79 -0.44 -15.77
N ILE A 7 3.53 0.55 -16.27
CA ILE A 7 4.18 1.58 -15.46
C ILE A 7 3.15 2.45 -14.73
N LYS A 8 2.06 2.87 -15.39
CA LYS A 8 0.98 3.63 -14.75
C LYS A 8 0.38 2.88 -13.56
N ILE A 9 0.07 1.60 -13.74
CA ILE A 9 -0.45 0.74 -12.66
C ILE A 9 0.56 0.62 -11.52
N GLY A 10 1.84 0.39 -11.84
CA GLY A 10 2.90 0.30 -10.84
C GLY A 10 3.07 1.57 -10.01
N LYS A 11 3.06 2.75 -10.67
CA LYS A 11 3.12 4.05 -9.99
C LYS A 11 1.91 4.28 -9.08
N VAL A 12 0.71 3.99 -9.56
CA VAL A 12 -0.52 4.09 -8.76
C VAL A 12 -0.47 3.15 -7.56
N ALA A 13 -0.06 1.89 -7.75
CA ALA A 13 0.08 0.93 -6.66
C ALA A 13 1.10 1.41 -5.60
N ASN A 14 2.20 2.04 -6.02
CA ASN A 14 3.19 2.60 -5.11
C ASN A 14 2.65 3.79 -4.29
N ILE A 15 1.88 4.68 -4.93
CA ILE A 15 1.19 5.79 -4.25
C ILE A 15 0.21 5.23 -3.21
N ILE A 16 -0.61 4.25 -3.60
CA ILE A 16 -1.57 3.62 -2.69
C ILE A 16 -0.85 2.95 -1.51
N ALA A 17 0.23 2.20 -1.77
CA ALA A 17 1.04 1.59 -0.70
C ALA A 17 1.56 2.65 0.29
N THR A 18 2.02 3.79 -0.22
CA THR A 18 2.49 4.91 0.62
C THR A 18 1.37 5.49 1.47
N ILE A 19 0.17 5.70 0.90
CA ILE A 19 -0.99 6.19 1.65
C ILE A 19 -1.38 5.20 2.76
N ILE A 20 -1.43 3.90 2.44
CA ILE A 20 -1.73 2.85 3.42
C ILE A 20 -0.71 2.86 4.55
N PHE A 21 0.58 3.03 4.24
CA PHE A 21 1.63 3.12 5.24
C PHE A 21 1.45 4.34 6.17
N VAL A 22 1.10 5.50 5.63
CA VAL A 22 0.80 6.69 6.44
C VAL A 22 -0.44 6.47 7.32
N VAL A 23 -1.51 5.88 6.77
CA VAL A 23 -2.72 5.54 7.53
C VAL A 23 -2.40 4.58 8.67
N PHE A 24 -1.55 3.58 8.41
CA PHE A 24 -1.08 2.65 9.44
C PHE A 24 -0.38 3.39 10.59
N ILE A 25 0.52 4.32 10.30
CA ILE A 25 1.19 5.14 11.32
C ILE A 25 0.15 5.95 12.12
N VAL A 26 -0.80 6.61 11.44
CA VAL A 26 -1.85 7.38 12.15
C VAL A 26 -2.69 6.47 13.05
N VAL A 27 -3.11 5.31 12.57
CA VAL A 27 -3.92 4.36 13.37
C VAL A 27 -3.17 3.87 14.61
N VAL A 28 -1.88 3.56 14.47
CA VAL A 28 -1.05 3.04 15.57
C VAL A 28 -0.69 4.13 16.57
N PHE A 29 -0.35 5.33 16.12
CA PHE A 29 0.21 6.38 16.98
C PHE A 29 -0.77 7.48 17.40
N ALA A 30 -1.85 7.73 16.64
CA ALA A 30 -2.83 8.77 16.97
C ALA A 30 -3.88 8.31 18.00
N GLY A 31 -3.84 7.06 18.45
CA GLY A 31 -4.68 6.57 19.56
C GLY A 31 -6.17 6.64 19.27
N ILE A 32 -6.59 6.27 18.05
CA ILE A 32 -8.01 6.26 17.66
C ILE A 32 -8.75 5.27 18.57
N PRO A 33 -9.83 5.69 19.26
CA PRO A 33 -10.56 4.82 20.17
C PRO A 33 -11.24 3.69 19.39
N MET A 34 -10.74 2.47 19.56
CA MET A 34 -11.23 1.26 18.93
C MET A 34 -11.16 0.11 19.92
N THR A 35 -12.04 -0.89 19.77
CA THR A 35 -11.89 -2.14 20.53
C THR A 35 -10.68 -2.93 20.01
N THR A 36 -10.08 -3.77 20.86
CA THR A 36 -8.92 -4.60 20.48
C THR A 36 -9.20 -5.44 19.25
N THR A 37 -10.41 -6.00 19.12
CA THR A 37 -10.81 -6.80 17.95
C THR A 37 -10.84 -5.96 16.68
N GLN A 38 -11.43 -4.75 16.73
CA GLN A 38 -11.46 -3.84 15.58
C GLN A 38 -10.05 -3.42 15.17
N PHE A 39 -9.19 -3.12 16.14
CA PHE A 39 -7.80 -2.78 15.88
C PHE A 39 -7.07 -3.93 15.17
N ILE A 40 -7.16 -5.16 15.68
CA ILE A 40 -6.50 -6.33 15.07
C ILE A 40 -7.00 -6.58 13.64
N VAL A 41 -8.32 -6.52 13.41
CA VAL A 41 -8.92 -6.72 12.09
C VAL A 41 -8.46 -5.63 11.12
N LEU A 42 -8.49 -4.36 11.53
CA LEU A 42 -8.03 -3.24 10.72
C LEU A 42 -6.55 -3.39 10.35
N MET A 43 -5.71 -3.76 11.31
CA MET A 43 -4.28 -3.95 11.11
C MET A 43 -3.98 -5.09 10.13
N ALA A 44 -4.71 -6.21 10.24
CA ALA A 44 -4.59 -7.32 9.30
C ALA A 44 -4.98 -6.91 7.87
N VAL A 45 -6.09 -6.18 7.71
CA VAL A 45 -6.55 -5.68 6.40
C VAL A 45 -5.55 -4.71 5.79
N LEU A 46 -5.08 -3.72 6.56
CA LEU A 46 -4.09 -2.74 6.10
C LEU A 46 -2.79 -3.43 5.68
N PHE A 47 -2.32 -4.41 6.45
CA PHE A 47 -1.10 -5.16 6.13
C PHE A 47 -1.23 -5.98 4.84
N ILE A 48 -2.36 -6.67 4.64
CA ILE A 48 -2.61 -7.43 3.41
C ILE A 48 -2.67 -6.50 2.20
N LEU A 49 -3.41 -5.39 2.29
CA LEU A 49 -3.51 -4.40 1.21
C LEU A 49 -2.15 -3.78 0.88
N PHE A 50 -1.39 -3.39 1.90
CA PHE A 50 -0.04 -2.85 1.73
C PHE A 50 0.87 -3.84 1.01
N THR A 51 0.85 -5.11 1.42
CA THR A 51 1.66 -6.18 0.83
C THR A 51 1.32 -6.37 -0.65
N ILE A 52 0.04 -6.45 -1.00
CA ILE A 52 -0.40 -6.61 -2.40
C ILE A 52 0.03 -5.40 -3.22
N CYS A 53 -0.21 -4.18 -2.75
CA CYS A 53 0.17 -2.96 -3.47
C CYS A 53 1.69 -2.88 -3.67
N THR A 54 2.49 -3.25 -2.67
CA THR A 54 3.96 -3.25 -2.74
C THR A 54 4.47 -4.29 -3.74
N ILE A 55 3.92 -5.51 -3.72
CA ILE A 55 4.28 -6.56 -4.69
C ILE A 55 3.92 -6.14 -6.11
N VAL A 56 2.71 -5.60 -6.32
CA VAL A 56 2.28 -5.11 -7.65
C VAL A 56 3.18 -3.99 -8.11
N ALA A 57 3.46 -2.99 -7.26
CA ALA A 57 4.38 -1.90 -7.60
C ALA A 57 5.77 -2.43 -7.97
N HIS A 58 6.32 -3.36 -7.18
CA HIS A 58 7.63 -3.96 -7.43
C HIS A 58 7.68 -4.71 -8.78
N ILE A 59 6.70 -5.59 -9.06
CA ILE A 59 6.66 -6.35 -10.31
C ILE A 59 6.45 -5.42 -11.52
N MET A 60 5.60 -4.41 -11.37
CA MET A 60 5.22 -3.52 -12.47
C MET A 60 6.30 -2.48 -12.78
N LEU A 61 7.09 -2.07 -11.78
CA LEU A 61 8.17 -1.08 -11.90
C LEU A 61 9.57 -1.68 -11.91
N LYS A 62 9.73 -3.01 -11.87
CA LYS A 62 11.04 -3.69 -11.78
C LYS A 62 12.07 -3.20 -12.81
N ASP A 63 11.63 -2.98 -14.04
CA ASP A 63 12.47 -2.57 -15.17
C ASP A 63 12.28 -1.09 -15.53
N TYR A 64 11.53 -0.35 -14.71
CA TYR A 64 11.29 1.08 -14.93
C TYR A 64 12.51 1.87 -14.47
N ASN A 65 13.20 2.50 -15.41
CA ASN A 65 14.23 3.49 -15.12
C ASN A 65 13.57 4.88 -15.14
N PRO A 66 13.43 5.59 -14.00
CA PRO A 66 13.00 6.97 -14.00
C PRO A 66 14.11 7.82 -14.62
N GLU A 67 13.88 8.34 -15.82
CA GLU A 67 14.66 9.46 -16.38
C GLU A 67 14.52 10.72 -15.53
#